data_AF-A0A075HFX6-F1
#
_entry.id   AF-A0A075HFX6-F1
#
_cell.length_a   1.000
_cell.length_b   1.000
_cell.length_c   1.000
_cell.angle_alpha   90.00
_cell.angle_beta   90.00
_cell.angle_gamma   90.00
#
_symmetry.space_group_name_H-M   'P 1'
#
loop_
_entity.id
_entity.type
_entity.pdbx_description
1 polymer ?
#
loop_
_entity_poly.entity_id
_entity_poly.type
_entity_poly.pdbx_seq_one_letter_code
_entity_poly.pdbx_strand_id
1 'polypeptide(L)'
;MSKIRSELDEMSNRLQHSLAQKESIQRLKINAEQRLKQEKERKKQVEQEISSATDEAKDQLEFTLDTISDQINEIRNEIRRRNSTAKKVDKIIEEYNTKKSRLSGQIKTALQSKPQLVKIMNKSKKNAVKLEKRLPSLIKTEKNIQKNFSRINSIIKEQAKRRKANKVKLRRNKSRKVADAKRIQNLARKLAVQMLAEKRKASRKPKARRKASRKPKARRKASRKRR
;
A
#
# COMPACT_ATOMS: atom_id res chain seq x y z
N MET A 1 -2.27 -18.51 -29.21
CA MET A 1 -1.42 -17.60 -28.41
C MET A 1 -0.85 -18.28 -27.16
N SER A 2 -1.64 -19.01 -26.37
CA SER A 2 -1.13 -19.75 -25.19
C SER A 2 -0.01 -20.74 -25.55
N LYS A 3 -0.18 -21.56 -26.60
CA LYS A 3 0.84 -22.54 -27.03
C LYS A 3 2.19 -21.91 -27.41
N ILE A 4 2.20 -20.88 -28.27
CA ILE A 4 3.44 -20.16 -28.67
C ILE A 4 4.13 -19.53 -27.46
N ARG A 5 3.36 -19.00 -26.51
CA ARG A 5 3.91 -18.40 -25.29
C ARG A 5 4.56 -19.45 -24.40
N SER A 6 3.88 -20.57 -24.15
CA SER A 6 4.45 -21.71 -23.40
C SER A 6 5.71 -22.26 -24.06
N GLU A 7 5.70 -22.46 -25.38
CA GLU A 7 6.88 -22.90 -26.13
C GLU A 7 8.05 -21.91 -26.00
N LEU A 8 7.78 -20.59 -26.04
CA LEU A 8 8.80 -19.56 -25.89
C LEU A 8 9.39 -19.55 -24.46
N ASP A 9 8.55 -19.69 -23.44
CA ASP A 9 8.96 -19.73 -22.04
C ASP A 9 9.81 -20.99 -21.76
N GLU A 10 9.38 -22.16 -22.25
CA GLU A 10 10.15 -23.40 -22.17
C GLU A 10 11.51 -23.29 -22.87
N MET A 11 11.53 -22.74 -24.09
CA MET A 11 12.77 -22.51 -24.82
C MET A 11 13.69 -21.54 -24.11
N SER A 12 13.15 -20.47 -23.51
CA SER A 12 13.93 -19.50 -22.75
C SER A 12 14.61 -20.16 -21.56
N ASN A 13 13.88 -20.99 -20.81
CA ASN A 13 14.42 -21.72 -19.67
C ASN A 13 15.51 -22.70 -20.09
N ARG A 14 15.29 -23.46 -21.17
CA ARG A 14 16.28 -24.42 -21.69
C ARG A 14 17.53 -23.73 -22.25
N LEU A 15 17.37 -22.59 -22.91
CA LEU A 15 18.49 -21.77 -23.38
C LEU A 15 19.30 -21.23 -22.20
N GLN A 16 18.64 -20.71 -21.17
CA GLN A 16 19.31 -20.23 -19.95
C GLN A 16 20.10 -21.36 -19.25
N HIS A 17 19.50 -22.55 -19.16
CA HIS A 17 20.20 -23.73 -18.64
C HIS A 17 21.43 -24.11 -19.49
N SER A 18 21.29 -24.11 -20.81
CA SER A 18 22.39 -24.43 -21.74
C SER A 18 23.53 -23.40 -21.67
N LEU A 19 23.22 -22.12 -21.51
CA LEU A 19 24.21 -21.06 -21.30
C LEU A 19 24.96 -21.25 -19.98
N ALA A 20 24.25 -21.52 -18.89
CA ALA A 20 24.87 -21.83 -17.59
C ALA A 20 25.77 -23.09 -17.67
N GLN A 21 25.34 -24.11 -18.42
CA GLN A 21 26.12 -25.31 -18.66
C GLN A 21 27.40 -24.99 -19.46
N LYS A 22 27.31 -24.15 -20.50
CA LYS A 22 28.48 -23.70 -21.29
C LYS A 22 29.51 -22.99 -20.41
N GLU A 23 29.07 -22.05 -19.58
CA GLU A 23 29.95 -21.34 -18.64
C GLU A 23 30.60 -22.29 -17.62
N SER A 24 29.84 -23.26 -17.10
CA SER A 24 30.37 -24.29 -16.21
C SER A 24 31.46 -25.12 -16.88
N ILE A 25 31.22 -25.61 -18.10
CA ILE A 25 32.20 -26.38 -18.87
C ILE A 25 33.46 -25.55 -19.14
N GLN A 26 33.29 -24.26 -19.45
CA GLN A 26 34.42 -23.35 -19.67
C GLN A 26 35.28 -23.19 -18.42
N ARG A 27 34.67 -23.00 -17.24
CA ARG A 27 35.41 -22.95 -15.95
C ARG A 27 36.16 -24.24 -15.69
N LEU A 28 35.49 -25.38 -15.88
CA LEU A 28 36.11 -26.69 -15.67
C LEU A 28 37.25 -26.99 -16.66
N LYS A 29 37.13 -26.52 -17.90
CA LYS A 29 38.20 -26.61 -18.91
C LYS A 29 39.42 -25.79 -18.50
N ILE A 30 39.22 -24.53 -18.12
CA ILE A 30 40.31 -23.64 -17.65
C ILE A 30 41.03 -24.27 -16.45
N ASN A 31 40.27 -24.81 -15.48
CA ASN A 31 40.85 -25.49 -14.32
C ASN A 31 41.73 -26.68 -14.72
N ALA A 32 41.27 -27.54 -15.64
CA ALA A 32 42.08 -28.66 -16.10
C ALA A 32 43.28 -28.25 -16.96
N GLU A 33 43.18 -27.18 -17.74
CA GLU A 33 44.32 -26.61 -18.47
C GLU A 33 45.38 -26.08 -17.50
N GLN A 34 44.97 -25.45 -16.40
CA GLN A 34 45.88 -25.02 -15.34
C GLN A 34 46.55 -26.21 -14.63
N ARG A 35 45.78 -27.24 -14.25
CA ARG A 35 46.33 -28.49 -13.68
C ARG A 35 47.31 -29.16 -14.63
N LEU A 36 46.98 -29.23 -15.93
CA LEU A 36 47.88 -29.77 -16.95
C LEU A 36 49.20 -28.99 -17.03
N LYS A 37 49.14 -27.66 -16.91
CA LYS A 37 50.33 -26.82 -16.89
C LYS A 37 51.19 -27.11 -15.66
N GLN A 38 50.58 -27.25 -14.49
CA GLN A 38 51.26 -27.59 -13.24
C GLN A 38 51.93 -28.96 -13.31
N GLU A 39 51.21 -30.00 -13.74
CA GLU A 39 51.79 -31.35 -13.84
C GLU A 39 52.92 -31.43 -14.88
N LYS A 40 52.82 -30.67 -15.98
CA LYS A 40 53.93 -30.57 -16.94
C LYS A 40 55.16 -29.90 -16.35
N GLU A 41 54.99 -28.92 -15.47
CA GLU A 41 56.11 -28.26 -14.80
C GLU A 41 56.72 -29.18 -13.74
N ARG A 42 55.88 -29.86 -12.96
CA ARG A 42 56.31 -30.88 -12.00
C ARG A 42 57.08 -32.01 -12.69
N LYS A 43 56.60 -32.45 -13.86
CA LYS A 43 57.31 -33.43 -14.69
C LYS A 43 58.74 -33.00 -14.99
N LYS A 44 58.92 -31.76 -15.45
CA LYS A 44 60.26 -31.21 -15.76
C LYS A 44 61.16 -31.11 -14.52
N GLN A 45 60.60 -30.74 -13.38
CA GLN A 45 61.35 -30.68 -12.12
C GLN A 45 61.86 -32.06 -11.71
N VAL A 46 61.00 -33.08 -11.76
CA VAL A 46 61.39 -34.46 -11.47
C VAL A 46 62.40 -34.99 -12.49
N GLU A 47 62.24 -34.70 -13.79
CA GLU A 47 63.24 -35.05 -14.82
C GLU A 47 64.61 -34.41 -14.52
N GLN A 48 64.63 -33.16 -14.04
CA GLN A 48 65.87 -32.48 -13.64
C GLN A 48 66.46 -33.10 -12.36
N GLU A 49 65.64 -33.46 -11.37
CA GLU A 49 66.10 -34.13 -10.15
C GLU A 49 66.70 -35.51 -10.44
N ILE A 50 66.09 -36.30 -11.33
CA ILE A 50 66.61 -37.60 -11.78
C ILE A 50 68.02 -37.45 -12.36
N SER A 51 68.25 -36.39 -13.17
CA SER A 51 69.56 -36.14 -13.79
C SER A 51 70.69 -35.89 -12.79
N SER A 52 70.36 -35.48 -11.56
CA SER A 52 71.32 -35.15 -10.48
C SER A 52 71.33 -36.17 -9.33
N ALA A 53 70.44 -37.18 -9.35
CA ALA A 53 70.25 -38.13 -8.26
C ALA A 53 71.26 -39.29 -8.28
N THR A 54 71.43 -39.94 -7.13
CA THR A 54 72.16 -41.21 -6.97
C THR A 54 71.25 -42.40 -7.31
N ASP A 55 71.83 -43.56 -7.65
CA ASP A 55 71.08 -44.68 -8.25
C ASP A 55 69.87 -45.16 -7.44
N GLU A 56 69.95 -45.18 -6.10
CA GLU A 56 68.84 -45.62 -5.25
C GLU A 56 67.69 -44.59 -5.13
N ALA A 57 67.99 -43.30 -5.32
CA ALA A 57 66.99 -42.24 -5.38
C ALA A 57 66.37 -42.08 -6.78
N LYS A 58 67.08 -42.52 -7.83
CA LYS A 58 66.57 -42.48 -9.21
C LYS A 58 65.33 -43.36 -9.39
N ASP A 59 65.34 -44.59 -8.88
CA ASP A 59 64.21 -45.52 -9.03
C ASP A 59 62.90 -44.94 -8.46
N GLN A 60 62.98 -44.27 -7.30
CA GLN A 60 61.82 -43.62 -6.68
C GLN A 60 61.32 -42.41 -7.48
N LEU A 61 62.24 -41.63 -8.04
CA LEU A 61 61.91 -40.49 -8.89
C LEU A 61 61.33 -40.93 -10.24
N GLU A 62 61.80 -42.04 -10.81
CA GLU A 62 61.29 -42.62 -12.05
C GLU A 62 59.86 -43.14 -11.88
N PHE A 63 59.57 -43.83 -10.77
CA PHE A 63 58.19 -44.20 -10.41
C PHE A 63 57.27 -42.96 -10.26
N THR A 64 57.79 -41.89 -9.67
CA THR A 64 57.07 -40.62 -9.55
C THR A 64 56.81 -39.99 -10.92
N LEU A 65 57.78 -40.07 -11.83
CA LEU A 65 57.68 -39.55 -13.20
C LEU A 65 56.61 -40.29 -14.02
N ASP A 66 56.53 -41.62 -13.86
CA ASP A 66 55.48 -42.43 -14.47
C ASP A 66 54.09 -42.03 -13.95
N THR A 67 53.96 -41.88 -12.63
CA THR A 67 52.72 -41.42 -11.99
C THR A 67 52.28 -40.05 -12.53
N ILE A 68 53.21 -39.09 -12.66
CA ILE A 68 52.92 -37.77 -13.22
C ILE A 68 52.51 -37.88 -14.69
N SER A 69 53.15 -38.77 -15.45
CA SER A 69 52.84 -38.98 -16.87
C SER A 69 51.42 -39.55 -17.05
N ASP A 70 50.99 -40.46 -16.18
CA ASP A 70 49.62 -40.97 -16.15
C ASP A 70 48.60 -39.88 -15.80
N GLN A 71 48.89 -39.06 -14.78
CA GLN A 71 48.05 -37.92 -14.40
C GLN A 71 47.91 -36.91 -15.55
N ILE A 72 48.99 -36.61 -16.27
CA ILE A 72 48.97 -35.76 -17.46
C ILE A 72 48.04 -36.34 -18.54
N ASN A 73 48.09 -37.65 -18.78
CA ASN A 73 47.24 -38.32 -19.76
C ASN A 73 45.76 -38.31 -19.34
N GLU A 74 45.48 -38.52 -18.06
CA GLU A 74 44.13 -38.39 -17.52
C GLU A 74 43.56 -36.98 -17.72
N ILE A 75 44.33 -35.94 -17.38
CA ILE A 75 43.92 -34.54 -17.55
C ILE A 75 43.69 -34.21 -19.03
N ARG A 76 44.54 -34.71 -19.94
CA ARG A 76 44.33 -34.55 -21.40
C ARG A 76 43.01 -35.18 -21.86
N ASN A 77 42.71 -36.39 -21.39
CA ASN A 77 41.45 -37.06 -21.68
C ASN A 77 40.25 -36.29 -21.11
N GLU A 78 40.39 -35.74 -19.93
CA GLU A 78 39.38 -34.89 -19.29
C GLU A 78 39.08 -33.63 -20.12
N ILE A 79 40.12 -32.91 -20.56
CA ILE A 79 39.99 -31.75 -21.46
C ILE A 79 39.30 -32.15 -22.77
N ARG A 80 39.66 -33.29 -23.36
CA ARG A 80 39.03 -33.82 -24.58
C ARG A 80 37.53 -34.07 -24.37
N ARG A 81 37.14 -34.70 -23.26
CA ARG A 81 35.72 -34.92 -22.90
C ARG A 81 34.98 -33.59 -22.77
N ARG A 82 35.55 -32.61 -22.05
CA ARG A 82 34.95 -31.27 -21.88
C ARG A 82 34.78 -30.53 -23.20
N ASN A 83 35.77 -30.57 -24.09
CA ASN A 83 35.66 -29.98 -25.42
C ASN A 83 34.53 -30.63 -26.26
N SER A 84 34.36 -31.96 -26.16
CA SER A 84 33.25 -32.65 -26.82
C SER A 84 31.90 -32.21 -26.26
N THR A 85 31.77 -32.10 -24.93
CA THR A 85 30.54 -31.61 -24.29
C THR A 85 30.26 -30.15 -24.64
N ALA A 86 31.27 -29.29 -24.65
CA ALA A 86 31.12 -27.88 -25.06
C ALA A 86 30.52 -27.78 -26.48
N LYS A 87 31.06 -28.55 -27.44
CA LYS A 87 30.52 -28.60 -28.81
C LYS A 87 29.05 -29.06 -28.87
N LYS A 88 28.65 -30.01 -28.02
CA LYS A 88 27.25 -30.45 -27.94
C LYS A 88 26.35 -29.34 -27.40
N VAL A 89 26.79 -28.64 -26.35
CA VAL A 89 26.06 -27.50 -25.77
C VAL A 89 25.94 -26.35 -26.77
N ASP A 90 27.00 -26.06 -27.52
CA ASP A 90 26.96 -25.03 -28.58
C ASP A 90 25.91 -25.36 -29.66
N LYS A 91 25.85 -26.62 -30.12
CA LYS A 91 24.81 -27.05 -31.06
C LYS A 91 23.40 -26.85 -30.51
N ILE A 92 23.18 -27.20 -29.24
CA ILE A 92 21.88 -27.00 -28.57
C ILE A 92 21.51 -25.51 -28.51
N ILE A 93 22.48 -24.64 -28.19
CA ILE A 93 22.26 -23.18 -28.16
C ILE A 93 21.86 -22.67 -29.54
N GLU A 94 22.54 -23.10 -30.61
CA GLU A 94 22.21 -22.71 -31.99
C GLU A 94 20.81 -23.20 -32.40
N GLU A 95 20.43 -24.42 -32.05
CA GLU A 95 19.09 -24.94 -32.28
C GLU A 95 18.00 -24.10 -31.58
N TYR A 96 18.24 -23.64 -30.35
CA TYR A 96 17.29 -22.77 -29.67
C TYR A 96 17.24 -21.36 -30.27
N ASN A 97 18.38 -20.81 -30.70
CA ASN A 97 18.42 -19.50 -31.36
C ASN A 97 17.66 -19.50 -32.70
N THR A 98 17.85 -20.55 -33.52
CA THR A 98 17.12 -20.71 -34.79
C THR A 98 15.62 -20.86 -34.56
N LYS A 99 15.20 -21.71 -33.61
CA LYS A 99 13.79 -21.84 -33.22
C LYS A 99 13.21 -20.51 -32.71
N LYS A 100 13.97 -19.76 -31.91
CA LYS A 100 13.54 -18.45 -31.37
C LYS A 100 13.30 -17.45 -32.49
N SER A 101 14.21 -17.40 -33.48
CA SER A 101 14.05 -16.56 -34.66
C SER A 101 12.78 -16.93 -35.45
N ARG A 102 12.53 -18.22 -35.67
CA ARG A 102 11.33 -18.72 -36.35
C ARG A 102 10.04 -18.32 -35.62
N LEU A 103 9.96 -18.53 -34.31
CA LEU A 103 8.80 -18.12 -33.50
C LEU A 103 8.60 -16.60 -33.52
N SER A 104 9.69 -15.83 -33.45
CA SER A 104 9.63 -14.37 -33.56
C SER A 104 9.04 -13.93 -34.92
N GLY A 105 9.43 -14.58 -36.01
CA GLY A 105 8.85 -14.36 -37.33
C GLY A 105 7.35 -14.67 -37.38
N GLN A 106 6.91 -15.77 -36.78
CA GLN A 106 5.49 -16.13 -36.67
C GLN A 106 4.70 -15.12 -35.85
N ILE A 107 5.26 -14.61 -34.74
CA ILE A 107 4.63 -13.56 -33.93
C ILE A 107 4.53 -12.26 -34.73
N LYS A 108 5.58 -11.87 -35.46
CA LYS A 108 5.60 -10.66 -36.29
C LYS A 108 4.56 -10.72 -37.39
N THR A 109 4.47 -11.82 -38.11
CA THR A 109 3.45 -12.02 -39.16
C THR A 109 2.03 -12.04 -38.59
N ALA A 110 1.81 -12.69 -37.44
CA ALA A 110 0.53 -12.68 -36.75
C ALA A 110 0.11 -11.28 -36.23
N LEU A 111 1.08 -10.43 -35.86
CA LEU A 111 0.83 -9.03 -35.50
C LEU A 111 0.52 -8.19 -36.75
N GLN A 112 1.25 -8.40 -37.83
CA GLN A 112 1.05 -7.69 -39.10
C GLN A 112 -0.32 -7.99 -39.73
N SER A 113 -0.83 -9.21 -39.59
CA SER A 113 -2.17 -9.57 -40.08
C SER A 113 -3.31 -8.90 -39.30
N LYS A 114 -3.03 -8.30 -38.13
CA LYS A 114 -4.03 -7.62 -37.28
C LYS A 114 -3.62 -6.18 -36.94
N PRO A 115 -3.45 -5.29 -37.95
CA PRO A 115 -2.88 -3.96 -37.74
C PRO A 115 -3.76 -3.03 -36.90
N GLN A 116 -5.09 -3.21 -36.94
CA GLN A 116 -6.01 -2.43 -36.11
C GLN A 116 -5.82 -2.70 -34.61
N LEU A 117 -5.64 -3.98 -34.22
CA LEU A 117 -5.36 -4.36 -32.84
C LEU A 117 -4.04 -3.75 -32.34
N VAL A 118 -3.00 -3.77 -33.18
CA VAL A 118 -1.70 -3.15 -32.87
C VAL A 118 -1.84 -1.64 -32.65
N LYS A 119 -2.61 -0.95 -33.51
CA LYS A 119 -2.90 0.49 -33.33
C LYS A 119 -3.62 0.77 -32.01
N ILE A 120 -4.63 -0.02 -31.67
CA ILE A 120 -5.38 0.12 -30.41
C ILE A 120 -4.47 -0.13 -29.21
N MET A 121 -3.68 -1.21 -29.23
CA MET A 121 -2.70 -1.54 -28.19
C MET A 121 -1.70 -0.39 -27.97
N ASN A 122 -1.15 0.16 -29.04
CA ASN A 122 -0.18 1.27 -28.95
C ASN A 122 -0.83 2.55 -28.40
N LYS A 123 -2.06 2.87 -28.82
CA LYS A 123 -2.82 4.00 -28.24
C LYS A 123 -3.08 3.78 -26.75
N SER A 124 -3.51 2.57 -26.37
CA SER A 124 -3.74 2.19 -24.98
C SER A 124 -2.46 2.33 -24.13
N LYS A 125 -1.31 1.82 -24.62
CA LYS A 125 -0.01 1.97 -23.95
C LYS A 125 0.38 3.44 -23.74
N LYS A 126 0.19 4.29 -24.75
CA LYS A 126 0.43 5.74 -24.62
C LYS A 126 -0.49 6.40 -23.58
N ASN A 127 -1.76 6.01 -23.55
CA ASN A 127 -2.71 6.53 -22.57
C ASN A 127 -2.40 6.06 -21.15
N ALA A 128 -2.00 4.79 -20.98
CA ALA A 128 -1.56 4.25 -19.69
C ALA A 128 -0.37 5.05 -19.12
N VAL A 129 0.67 5.32 -19.92
CA VAL A 129 1.81 6.14 -19.49
C VAL A 129 1.40 7.57 -19.12
N LYS A 130 0.47 8.19 -19.86
CA LYS A 130 -0.07 9.51 -19.51
C LYS A 130 -0.82 9.50 -18.18
N LEU A 131 -1.61 8.46 -17.93
CA LEU A 131 -2.34 8.29 -16.68
C LEU A 131 -1.39 8.02 -15.51
N GLU A 132 -0.40 7.15 -15.69
CA GLU A 132 0.62 6.85 -14.68
C GLU A 132 1.35 8.13 -14.22
N LYS A 133 1.67 9.04 -15.14
CA LYS A 133 2.25 10.35 -14.81
C LYS A 133 1.30 11.29 -14.07
N ARG A 134 -0.01 11.21 -14.34
CA ARG A 134 -1.05 12.04 -13.68
C ARG A 134 -1.54 11.47 -12.36
N LEU A 135 -1.38 10.17 -12.13
CA LEU A 135 -1.89 9.47 -10.96
C LEU A 135 -1.38 10.07 -9.63
N PRO A 136 -0.09 10.41 -9.46
CA PRO A 136 0.40 11.00 -8.21
C PRO A 136 -0.20 12.38 -7.92
N SER A 137 -0.41 13.22 -8.93
CA SER A 137 -1.02 14.53 -8.73
C SER A 137 -2.49 14.41 -8.36
N LEU A 138 -3.23 13.49 -9.01
CA LEU A 138 -4.63 13.20 -8.66
C LEU A 138 -4.75 12.71 -7.21
N ILE A 139 -3.90 11.77 -6.78
CA ILE A 139 -3.86 11.29 -5.39
C ILE A 139 -3.60 12.44 -4.41
N LYS A 140 -2.68 13.36 -4.74
CA LYS A 140 -2.41 14.55 -3.90
C LYS A 140 -3.63 15.47 -3.82
N THR A 141 -4.30 15.72 -4.94
CA THR A 141 -5.52 16.55 -4.95
C THR A 141 -6.65 15.91 -4.16
N GLU A 142 -6.85 14.60 -4.27
CA GLU A 142 -7.86 13.86 -3.53
C GLU A 142 -7.61 13.93 -2.01
N LYS A 143 -6.37 13.71 -1.57
CA LYS A 143 -6.00 13.85 -0.15
C LYS A 143 -6.26 15.27 0.37
N ASN A 144 -6.00 16.29 -0.43
CA ASN A 144 -6.26 17.68 -0.04
C ASN A 144 -7.76 17.98 0.05
N ILE A 145 -8.56 17.47 -0.91
CA ILE A 145 -10.01 17.59 -0.88
C ILE A 145 -10.58 16.89 0.36
N GLN A 146 -10.15 15.67 0.68
CA GLN A 146 -10.59 14.95 1.89
C GLN A 146 -10.26 15.72 3.18
N LYS A 147 -9.05 16.29 3.29
CA LYS A 147 -8.67 17.15 4.42
C LYS A 147 -9.57 18.38 4.52
N ASN A 148 -9.82 19.06 3.42
CA ASN A 148 -10.67 20.25 3.39
C ASN A 148 -12.12 19.92 3.74
N PHE A 149 -12.65 18.82 3.20
CA PHE A 149 -14.00 18.34 3.52
C PHE A 149 -14.15 18.00 5.01
N SER A 150 -13.12 17.38 5.60
CA SER A 150 -13.10 17.08 7.04
C SER A 150 -13.12 18.33 7.91
N ARG A 151 -12.37 19.38 7.52
CA ARG A 151 -12.38 20.70 8.19
C ARG A 151 -13.73 21.40 8.06
N ILE A 152 -14.32 21.41 6.86
CA ILE A 152 -15.64 22.01 6.64
C ILE A 152 -16.69 21.30 7.50
N ASN A 153 -16.66 19.97 7.54
CA ASN A 153 -17.57 19.19 8.36
C ASN A 153 -17.40 19.46 9.87
N SER A 154 -16.18 19.65 10.36
CA SER A 154 -15.95 19.99 11.77
C SER A 154 -16.51 21.38 12.09
N ILE A 155 -16.28 22.37 11.23
CA ILE A 155 -16.81 23.74 11.38
C ILE A 155 -18.35 23.72 11.38
N ILE A 156 -18.98 23.00 10.45
CA ILE A 156 -20.44 22.88 10.39
C ILE A 156 -20.98 22.25 11.67
N LYS A 157 -20.37 21.17 12.16
CA LYS A 157 -20.76 20.52 13.43
C LYS A 157 -20.61 21.47 14.61
N GLU A 158 -19.52 22.24 14.67
CA GLU A 158 -19.29 23.21 15.75
C GLU A 158 -20.29 24.37 15.69
N GLN A 159 -20.53 24.94 14.51
CA GLN A 159 -21.53 26.00 14.34
C GLN A 159 -22.93 25.51 14.71
N ALA A 160 -23.30 24.28 14.36
CA ALA A 160 -24.57 23.69 14.77
C ALA A 160 -24.69 23.58 16.31
N LYS A 161 -23.62 23.17 17.00
CA LYS A 161 -23.57 23.15 18.48
C LYS A 161 -23.70 24.57 19.07
N ARG A 162 -22.93 25.54 18.56
CA ARG A 162 -23.00 26.96 18.99
C ARG A 162 -24.41 27.54 18.79
N ARG A 163 -25.05 27.28 17.65
CA ARG A 163 -26.44 27.69 17.38
C ARG A 163 -27.43 27.09 18.38
N LYS A 164 -27.32 25.79 18.71
CA LYS A 164 -28.14 25.15 19.74
C LYS A 164 -27.93 25.79 21.12
N ALA A 165 -26.69 26.00 21.54
CA ALA A 165 -26.35 26.61 22.82
C ALA A 165 -26.89 28.05 22.93
N ASN A 166 -26.71 28.87 21.88
CA ASN A 166 -27.23 30.24 21.86
C ASN A 166 -28.76 30.30 21.93
N LYS A 167 -29.46 29.39 21.24
CA LYS A 167 -30.93 29.27 21.38
C LYS A 167 -31.34 28.97 22.83
N VAL A 168 -30.64 28.07 23.53
CA VAL A 168 -30.91 27.76 24.94
C VAL A 168 -30.63 28.95 25.85
N LYS A 169 -29.50 29.65 25.68
CA LYS A 169 -29.16 30.86 26.44
C LYS A 169 -30.21 31.95 26.26
N LEU A 170 -30.66 32.18 25.02
CA LEU A 170 -31.70 33.18 24.73
C LEU A 170 -33.02 32.84 25.42
N ARG A 171 -33.43 31.56 25.41
CA ARG A 171 -34.65 31.10 26.13
C ARG A 171 -34.54 31.32 27.64
N ARG A 172 -33.39 31.00 28.26
CA ARG A 172 -33.15 31.22 29.70
C ARG A 172 -33.16 32.71 30.07
N ASN A 173 -32.56 33.57 29.25
CA ASN A 173 -32.57 35.01 29.50
C ASN A 173 -33.98 35.60 29.38
N LYS A 174 -34.77 35.16 28.39
CA LYS A 174 -36.18 35.53 28.27
C LYS A 174 -36.99 35.07 29.49
N SER A 175 -36.81 33.83 29.96
CA SER A 175 -37.55 33.33 31.12
C SER A 175 -37.17 34.04 32.42
N ARG A 176 -35.89 34.40 32.62
CA ARG A 176 -35.44 35.20 33.77
C ARG A 176 -36.06 36.59 33.78
N LYS A 177 -36.01 37.32 32.65
CA LYS A 177 -36.66 38.64 32.52
C LYS A 177 -38.16 38.59 32.81
N VAL A 178 -38.86 37.55 32.35
CA VAL A 178 -40.29 37.35 32.64
C VAL A 178 -40.53 37.06 34.12
N ALA A 179 -39.66 36.27 34.78
CA ALA A 179 -39.76 36.00 36.21
C ALA A 179 -39.50 37.24 37.06
N ASP A 180 -38.50 38.05 36.71
CA ASP A 180 -38.17 39.30 37.41
C ASP A 180 -39.27 40.34 37.25
N ALA A 181 -39.85 40.48 36.05
CA ALA A 181 -41.02 41.34 35.83
C ALA A 181 -42.21 40.93 36.71
N LYS A 182 -42.48 39.62 36.84
CA LYS A 182 -43.52 39.10 37.74
C LYS A 182 -43.22 39.38 39.22
N ARG A 183 -41.96 39.29 39.64
CA ARG A 183 -41.55 39.62 41.03
C ARG A 183 -41.76 41.09 41.34
N ILE A 184 -41.35 41.99 40.44
CA ILE A 184 -41.55 43.44 40.58
C ILE A 184 -43.04 43.77 40.65
N GLN A 185 -43.85 43.19 39.77
CA GLN A 185 -45.31 43.39 39.77
C GLN A 185 -45.96 42.95 41.09
N ASN A 186 -45.51 41.83 41.67
CA ASN A 186 -46.02 41.34 42.95
C ASN A 186 -45.60 42.23 44.14
N LEU A 187 -44.39 42.77 44.14
CA LEU A 187 -43.93 43.73 45.16
C LEU A 187 -44.73 45.03 45.09
N ALA A 188 -44.97 45.56 43.88
CA ALA A 188 -45.81 46.74 43.68
C ALA A 188 -47.24 46.52 44.20
N ARG A 189 -47.84 45.34 43.94
CA ARG A 189 -49.14 44.98 44.51
C ARG A 189 -49.14 44.93 46.03
N LYS A 190 -48.11 44.37 46.66
CA LYS A 190 -47.99 44.33 48.13
C LYS A 190 -47.89 45.73 48.74
N LEU A 191 -47.07 46.60 48.17
CA LEU A 191 -46.93 48.00 48.60
C LEU A 191 -48.24 48.77 48.44
N ALA A 192 -48.95 48.60 47.33
CA ALA A 192 -50.25 49.24 47.11
C ALA A 192 -51.29 48.80 48.17
N VAL A 193 -51.30 47.51 48.53
CA VAL A 193 -52.17 46.99 49.60
C VAL A 193 -51.81 47.59 50.96
N GLN A 194 -50.52 47.75 51.27
CA GLN A 194 -50.06 48.39 52.51
C GLN A 194 -50.48 49.87 52.58
N MET A 195 -50.27 50.64 51.50
CA MET A 195 -50.68 52.05 51.44
C MET A 195 -52.21 52.22 51.57
N LEU A 196 -52.99 51.32 50.97
CA LEU A 196 -54.45 51.32 51.14
C LEU A 196 -54.87 50.94 52.58
N ALA A 197 -54.12 50.08 53.26
CA ALA A 197 -54.35 49.72 54.64
C ALA A 197 -54.00 50.87 55.61
N GLU A 198 -52.93 51.63 55.34
CA GLU A 198 -52.57 52.83 56.11
C GLU A 198 -53.58 53.97 55.93
N LYS A 199 -54.04 54.23 54.70
CA LYS A 199 -55.14 55.19 54.44
C LYS A 199 -56.44 54.81 55.16
N ARG A 200 -56.70 53.51 55.34
CA ARG A 200 -57.84 53.00 56.13
C ARG A 200 -57.67 53.14 57.64
N LYS A 201 -56.44 53.24 58.16
CA LYS A 201 -56.17 53.51 59.59
C LYS A 201 -56.26 55.00 59.94
N ALA A 202 -55.96 55.90 58.99
CA ALA A 202 -56.05 57.36 59.19
C ALA A 202 -57.49 57.92 59.19
N SER A 203 -58.50 57.15 58.79
CA SER A 203 -59.88 57.62 58.59
C SER A 203 -60.92 57.00 59.55
N ARG A 204 -60.50 56.53 60.73
CA ARG A 204 -61.44 56.01 61.75
C ARG A 204 -61.74 57.05 62.84
N LYS A 205 -62.75 57.89 62.62
CA LYS A 205 -63.59 58.46 63.70
C LYS A 205 -64.74 57.50 64.00
N PRO A 206 -65.03 57.14 65.26
CA PRO A 206 -66.10 56.22 65.58
C PRO A 206 -67.41 56.98 65.79
N LYS A 207 -68.52 56.54 65.19
CA LYS A 207 -69.83 56.61 65.87
C LYS A 207 -70.91 55.69 65.28
N ALA A 208 -71.53 55.00 66.24
CA ALA A 208 -72.92 54.56 66.39
C ALA A 208 -73.51 53.43 65.52
N ARG A 209 -73.76 52.32 66.23
CA ARG A 209 -74.65 51.17 65.99
C ARG A 209 -75.99 51.48 65.30
N ARG A 210 -76.47 50.53 64.47
CA ARG A 210 -77.74 49.79 64.72
C ARG A 210 -77.86 48.53 63.84
N LYS A 211 -78.74 47.62 64.28
CA LYS A 211 -78.72 46.16 64.11
C LYS A 211 -79.43 45.62 62.86
N ALA A 212 -78.90 44.49 62.38
CA ALA A 212 -79.50 43.25 61.84
C ALA A 212 -80.76 43.29 60.95
N SER A 213 -80.73 42.58 59.81
CA SER A 213 -81.15 41.16 59.75
C SER A 213 -81.20 40.59 58.32
N ARG A 214 -81.21 39.24 58.27
CA ARG A 214 -81.78 38.34 57.24
C ARG A 214 -80.93 37.96 55.99
N LYS A 215 -80.55 36.67 56.00
CA LYS A 215 -80.12 35.83 54.85
C LYS A 215 -81.21 35.78 53.76
N PRO A 216 -80.84 35.41 52.52
CA PRO A 216 -81.10 34.02 52.13
C PRO A 216 -79.96 33.31 51.36
N LYS A 217 -80.06 31.99 51.37
CA LYS A 217 -79.30 30.99 50.60
C LYS A 217 -79.62 31.08 49.10
N ALA A 218 -78.74 30.57 48.22
CA ALA A 218 -79.00 29.35 47.41
C ALA A 218 -78.07 29.20 46.19
N ARG A 219 -77.17 28.23 46.30
CA ARG A 219 -76.92 27.05 45.43
C ARG A 219 -77.65 26.93 44.06
N ARG A 220 -76.86 26.66 42.99
CA ARG A 220 -76.98 25.71 41.82
C ARG A 220 -76.50 26.40 40.52
N LYS A 221 -75.40 25.99 39.86
CA LYS A 221 -75.06 24.82 39.00
C LYS A 221 -75.62 24.85 37.55
N ALA A 222 -74.69 24.61 36.61
CA ALA A 222 -74.80 24.19 35.19
C ALA A 222 -75.27 25.29 34.19
N SER A 223 -74.87 25.34 32.91
CA SER A 223 -74.42 24.37 31.89
C SER A 223 -73.68 25.14 30.76
N ARG A 224 -72.59 24.67 30.14
CA ARG A 224 -72.42 23.80 28.93
C ARG A 224 -73.25 24.16 27.68
N LYS A 225 -72.60 24.71 26.63
CA LYS A 225 -72.56 24.21 25.22
C LYS A 225 -71.80 25.21 24.30
N ARG A 226 -70.77 24.73 23.58
CA ARG A 226 -70.72 24.34 22.14
C ARG A 226 -70.74 25.54 21.16
N ARG A 227 -69.71 25.67 20.33
CA ARG A 227 -69.64 25.06 18.99
C ARG A 227 -68.21 25.06 18.49
#